data_AF-A0A920KQX7-F1
#
_entry.id   AF-A0A920KQX7-F1
#
_cell.length_a   1.000
_cell.length_b   1.000
_cell.length_c   1.000
_cell.angle_alpha   90.00
_cell.angle_beta   90.00
_cell.angle_gamma   90.00
#
_symmetry.space_group_name_H-M   'P 1'
#
loop_
_entity.id
_entity.type
_entity.pdbx_description
1 polymer ?
#
loop_
_entity_poly.entity_id
_entity_poly.type
_entity_poly.pdbx_seq_one_letter_code
_entity_poly.pdbx_strand_id
1 'polypeptide(L)'
;MDHTAAQMPSFVCGANEDGFHVKGATWSRDVPNAEFADIREIVSGDASPCGQGTLEIRRGIEVGHIFQLGTKYSETMNATVQDEQGRSQAMVMGCYGIGITRIVAAAIEQNHDDKGIIWPGAMTPFDVAIVPLGMDKSERVQAATEELYHAASVRGSPPFWMIGRNAPA
;
A
#
# COMPACT_ATOMS: atom_id res chain seq x y z
N MET A 1 -11.93 -11.52 26.04
CA MET A 1 -13.19 -11.87 25.36
C MET A 1 -13.58 -10.71 24.46
N ASP A 2 -14.03 -11.01 23.24
CA ASP A 2 -14.54 -9.97 22.36
C ASP A 2 -15.81 -9.32 22.90
N HIS A 3 -15.98 -8.02 22.68
CA HIS A 3 -17.18 -7.28 23.10
C HIS A 3 -18.48 -7.83 22.50
N THR A 4 -18.43 -8.39 21.29
CA THR A 4 -19.59 -9.02 20.62
C THR A 4 -19.97 -10.33 21.31
N ALA A 5 -18.97 -11.15 21.65
CA ALA A 5 -19.19 -12.40 22.37
C ALA A 5 -19.77 -12.15 23.77
N ALA A 6 -19.37 -11.05 24.43
CA ALA A 6 -19.88 -10.65 25.74
C ALA A 6 -21.39 -10.40 25.76
N GLN A 7 -21.99 -10.02 24.63
CA GLN A 7 -23.43 -9.77 24.51
C GLN A 7 -24.25 -11.06 24.41
N MET A 8 -23.61 -12.22 24.25
CA MET A 8 -24.32 -13.50 24.15
C MET A 8 -24.88 -13.92 25.52
N PRO A 9 -26.21 -14.11 25.66
CA PRO A 9 -26.81 -14.50 26.94
C PRO A 9 -26.47 -15.94 27.33
N SER A 10 -26.30 -16.82 26.34
CA SER A 10 -25.76 -18.17 26.52
C SER A 10 -25.06 -18.63 25.25
N PHE A 11 -24.11 -19.55 25.39
CA PHE A 11 -23.33 -20.06 24.28
C PHE A 11 -22.98 -21.54 24.45
N VAL A 12 -22.35 -22.08 23.41
CA VAL A 12 -21.76 -23.42 23.40
C VAL A 12 -20.25 -23.24 23.36
N CYS A 13 -19.54 -23.96 24.22
CA CYS A 13 -18.07 -23.99 24.23
C CYS A 13 -17.59 -25.43 24.41
N GLY A 14 -16.29 -25.64 24.18
CA GLY A 14 -15.64 -26.91 24.53
C GLY A 14 -15.71 -27.14 26.04
N ALA A 15 -15.88 -28.40 26.45
CA ALA A 15 -15.91 -28.76 27.87
C ALA A 15 -14.51 -28.87 28.50
N ASN A 16 -13.45 -28.58 27.74
CA ASN A 16 -12.06 -28.90 28.08
C ASN A 16 -11.82 -30.41 28.30
N GLU A 17 -12.66 -31.25 27.68
CA GLU A 17 -12.56 -32.71 27.63
C GLU A 17 -12.82 -33.17 26.19
N ASP A 18 -11.98 -34.09 25.70
CA ASP A 18 -12.04 -34.56 24.31
C ASP A 18 -13.41 -35.17 24.00
N GLY A 19 -14.02 -34.69 22.91
CA GLY A 19 -15.32 -35.17 22.45
C GLY A 19 -16.54 -34.56 23.16
N PHE A 20 -16.36 -33.65 24.13
CA PHE A 20 -17.46 -33.04 24.88
C PHE A 20 -17.58 -31.52 24.69
N HIS A 21 -18.81 -31.03 24.82
CA HIS A 21 -19.15 -29.61 24.76
C HIS A 21 -20.13 -29.25 25.88
N VAL A 22 -20.05 -28.02 26.37
CA VAL A 22 -21.03 -27.45 27.30
C VAL A 22 -22.04 -26.64 26.49
N LYS A 23 -23.34 -26.89 26.69
CA LYS A 23 -24.43 -26.10 26.11
C LYS A 23 -25.10 -25.26 27.20
N GLY A 24 -25.43 -24.01 26.87
CA GLY A 24 -26.05 -23.10 27.82
C GLY A 24 -25.07 -22.50 28.82
N ALA A 25 -23.79 -22.43 28.44
CA ALA A 25 -22.78 -21.70 29.21
C ALA A 25 -23.11 -20.21 29.20
N THR A 26 -22.83 -19.51 30.29
CA THR A 26 -23.07 -18.07 30.45
C THR A 26 -21.86 -17.42 31.11
N TRP A 27 -21.43 -16.27 30.60
CA TRP A 27 -20.20 -15.59 31.04
C TRP A 27 -20.17 -15.29 32.54
N SER A 28 -21.24 -14.69 33.07
CA SER A 28 -21.30 -14.30 34.49
C SER A 28 -21.27 -15.48 35.46
N ARG A 29 -21.78 -16.65 35.06
CA ARG A 29 -21.82 -17.86 35.90
C ARG A 29 -20.55 -18.69 35.76
N ASP A 30 -20.13 -18.95 34.53
CA ASP A 30 -19.09 -19.95 34.24
C ASP A 30 -17.70 -19.33 34.05
N VAL A 31 -17.62 -18.04 33.72
CA VAL A 31 -16.36 -17.30 33.50
C VAL A 31 -16.43 -15.88 34.12
N PRO A 32 -16.59 -15.77 35.45
CA PRO A 32 -16.91 -14.49 36.11
C PRO A 32 -15.81 -13.42 36.01
N ASN A 33 -14.56 -13.82 35.74
CA ASN A 33 -13.40 -12.92 35.66
C ASN A 33 -12.92 -12.72 34.21
N ALA A 34 -13.83 -12.78 33.23
CA ALA A 34 -13.45 -12.58 31.85
C ALA A 34 -13.05 -11.11 31.59
N GLU A 35 -11.84 -10.90 31.07
CA GLU A 35 -11.43 -9.60 30.55
C GLU A 35 -12.05 -9.36 29.17
N PHE A 36 -12.37 -8.11 28.85
CA PHE A 36 -12.95 -7.72 27.57
C PHE A 36 -11.98 -6.88 26.76
N ALA A 37 -11.87 -7.18 25.48
CA ALA A 37 -11.00 -6.47 24.55
C ALA A 37 -11.54 -6.62 23.12
N ASP A 38 -11.18 -5.69 22.24
CA ASP A 38 -11.43 -5.80 20.81
C ASP A 38 -10.43 -6.77 20.19
N ILE A 39 -10.89 -8.00 19.90
CA ILE A 39 -10.02 -9.11 19.49
C ILE A 39 -10.55 -9.87 18.28
N ARG A 40 -11.68 -9.45 17.72
CA ARG A 40 -12.19 -10.00 16.46
C ARG A 40 -11.75 -9.15 15.29
N GLU A 41 -11.64 -9.78 14.12
CA GLU A 41 -11.55 -9.02 12.88
C GLU A 41 -12.92 -8.42 12.55
N ILE A 42 -12.88 -7.24 11.93
CA ILE A 42 -14.07 -6.61 11.37
C ILE A 42 -14.56 -7.40 10.16
N VAL A 43 -15.87 -7.35 9.91
CA VAL A 43 -16.49 -7.88 8.69
C VAL A 43 -17.23 -6.77 7.95
N SER A 44 -17.39 -6.93 6.63
CA SER A 44 -18.14 -5.97 5.83
C SER A 44 -19.56 -5.83 6.35
N GLY A 45 -20.02 -4.59 6.55
CA GLY A 45 -21.33 -4.28 7.14
C GLY A 45 -21.31 -4.01 8.64
N ASP A 46 -20.19 -4.25 9.34
CA ASP A 46 -20.04 -3.83 10.74
C ASP A 46 -20.26 -2.33 10.90
N ALA A 47 -20.80 -1.91 12.04
CA ALA A 47 -20.98 -0.49 12.35
C ALA A 47 -19.62 0.22 12.43
N SER A 48 -19.54 1.41 11.84
CA SER A 48 -18.32 2.21 11.91
C SER A 48 -18.02 2.64 13.35
N PRO A 49 -16.75 2.59 13.81
CA PRO A 49 -16.37 3.03 15.15
C PRO A 49 -16.55 4.55 15.36
N CYS A 50 -16.74 5.33 14.29
CA CYS A 50 -17.11 6.76 14.41
C CYS A 50 -18.61 6.99 14.64
N GLY A 51 -19.42 5.94 14.71
CA GLY A 51 -20.87 6.01 14.92
C GLY A 51 -21.69 6.37 13.68
N GLN A 52 -21.06 6.47 12.50
CA GLN A 52 -21.72 6.83 11.25
C GLN A 52 -21.47 5.80 10.16
N GLY A 53 -22.54 5.20 9.64
CA GLY A 53 -22.48 4.23 8.55
C GLY A 53 -21.91 2.88 8.92
N THR A 54 -21.54 2.11 7.89
CA THR A 54 -21.02 0.73 8.00
C THR A 54 -19.68 0.60 7.29
N LEU A 55 -18.87 -0.35 7.72
CA LEU A 55 -17.55 -0.63 7.15
C LEU A 55 -17.66 -1.40 5.83
N GLU A 56 -16.87 -0.97 4.84
CA GLU A 56 -16.63 -1.68 3.59
C GLU A 56 -15.16 -2.16 3.58
N ILE A 57 -14.92 -3.41 3.18
CA ILE A 57 -13.57 -3.97 3.09
C ILE A 57 -13.12 -3.94 1.63
N ARG A 58 -12.00 -3.25 1.38
CA ARG A 58 -11.36 -3.16 0.06
C ARG A 58 -9.94 -3.70 0.13
N ARG A 59 -9.44 -4.21 -0.99
CA ARG A 59 -8.05 -4.61 -1.13
C ARG A 59 -7.20 -3.38 -1.48
N GLY A 60 -6.06 -3.25 -0.83
CA GLY A 60 -5.09 -2.19 -1.09
C GLY A 60 -3.68 -2.74 -1.04
N ILE A 61 -2.76 -2.09 -1.75
CA ILE A 61 -1.33 -2.36 -1.68
C ILE A 61 -0.71 -1.26 -0.81
N GLU A 62 -0.10 -1.64 0.30
CA GLU A 62 0.63 -0.69 1.14
C GLU A 62 1.91 -0.23 0.43
N VAL A 63 1.91 1.01 -0.07
CA VAL A 63 3.06 1.63 -0.75
C VAL A 63 3.93 2.47 0.18
N GLY A 64 3.45 2.75 1.39
CA GLY A 64 4.21 3.47 2.40
C GLY A 64 3.55 3.41 3.77
N HIS A 65 4.32 3.73 4.79
CA HIS A 65 3.92 3.69 6.20
C HIS A 65 4.60 4.82 6.96
N ILE A 66 3.85 5.45 7.87
CA ILE A 66 4.38 6.44 8.81
C ILE A 66 4.21 5.92 10.24
N PHE A 67 5.26 6.07 11.06
CA PHE A 67 5.24 5.63 12.45
C PHE A 67 5.65 6.76 13.37
N GLN A 68 4.87 6.97 14.43
CA GLN A 68 5.31 7.71 15.61
C GLN A 68 6.05 6.73 16.52
N LEU A 69 7.38 6.80 16.52
CA LEU A 69 8.23 5.87 17.27
C LEU A 69 8.38 6.28 18.74
N GLY A 70 8.06 7.54 19.06
CA GLY A 70 8.27 8.10 20.39
C GLY A 70 9.75 8.04 20.75
N THR A 71 10.06 7.58 21.95
CA THR A 71 11.42 7.50 22.49
C THR A 71 12.01 6.09 22.47
N LYS A 72 11.29 5.11 21.90
CA LYS A 72 11.66 3.68 21.94
C LYS A 72 13.12 3.41 21.55
N TYR A 73 13.60 4.05 20.48
CA TYR A 73 14.98 3.87 20.01
C TYR A 73 15.95 4.81 20.71
N SER A 74 15.59 6.08 20.87
CA SER A 74 16.48 7.08 21.48
C SER A 74 16.84 6.76 22.93
N GLU A 75 15.93 6.18 23.72
CA GLU A 75 16.23 5.68 25.07
C GLU A 75 17.26 4.55 25.03
N THR A 76 17.01 3.51 24.21
CA THR A 76 17.90 2.34 24.15
C THR A 76 19.28 2.65 23.57
N MET A 77 19.37 3.65 22.69
CA MET A 77 20.61 4.08 22.04
C MET A 77 21.31 5.25 22.74
N ASN A 78 20.75 5.73 23.87
CA ASN A 78 21.23 6.91 24.60
C ASN A 78 21.35 8.18 23.72
N ALA A 79 20.40 8.36 22.80
CA ALA A 79 20.37 9.49 21.87
C ALA A 79 19.55 10.64 22.49
N THR A 80 20.23 11.52 23.21
CA THR A 80 19.61 12.59 24.01
C THR A 80 20.00 13.99 23.54
N VAL A 81 19.15 14.97 23.84
CA VAL A 81 19.37 16.40 23.61
C VAL A 81 19.05 17.18 24.89
N GLN A 82 19.55 18.42 25.04
CA GLN A 82 19.11 19.29 26.12
C GLN A 82 17.83 20.02 25.73
N ASP A 83 16.87 20.08 26.65
CA ASP A 83 15.69 20.92 26.51
C ASP A 83 16.00 22.40 26.81
N GLU A 84 14.99 23.27 26.69
CA GLU A 84 15.11 24.71 26.97
C GLU A 84 15.56 25.03 28.42
N GLN A 85 15.43 24.06 29.34
CA GLN A 85 15.80 24.17 30.75
C GLN A 85 17.18 23.52 31.02
N GLY A 86 17.87 23.05 29.98
CA GLY A 86 19.18 22.38 30.08
C GLY A 86 19.10 20.91 30.52
N ARG A 87 17.92 20.32 30.62
CA ARG A 87 17.74 18.92 31.05
C ARG A 87 17.92 17.97 29.87
N SER A 88 18.61 16.86 30.11
CA SER A 88 18.77 15.80 29.12
C SER A 88 17.43 15.08 28.90
N GLN A 89 16.98 15.02 27.65
CA GLN A 89 15.78 14.31 27.22
C GLN A 89 16.08 13.41 26.01
N ALA A 90 15.47 12.23 25.96
CA ALA A 90 15.54 11.36 24.80
C ALA A 90 14.81 12.00 23.61
N MET A 91 15.38 11.91 22.42
CA MET A 91 14.77 12.49 21.22
C MET A 91 13.46 11.78 20.87
N VAL A 92 12.39 12.53 20.63
CA VAL A 92 11.13 11.99 20.07
C VAL A 92 11.33 11.72 18.58
N MET A 93 11.02 10.52 18.13
CA MET A 93 11.31 10.05 16.78
C MET A 93 10.04 9.73 15.99
N GLY A 94 10.11 9.99 14.68
CA GLY A 94 9.17 9.49 13.68
C GLY A 94 9.94 8.76 12.57
N CYS A 95 9.26 7.85 11.88
CA CYS A 95 9.81 7.15 10.72
C CYS A 95 8.81 7.20 9.56
N TYR A 96 9.33 7.40 8.35
CA TYR A 96 8.55 7.55 7.13
C TYR A 96 9.16 6.65 6.06
N GLY A 97 8.41 5.64 5.62
CA GLY A 97 8.85 4.66 4.64
C GLY A 97 7.98 4.68 3.39
N ILE A 98 8.60 4.66 2.21
CA ILE A 98 7.93 4.53 0.92
C ILE A 98 8.63 3.42 0.12
N GLY A 99 7.86 2.46 -0.37
CA GLY A 99 8.36 1.38 -1.22
C GLY A 99 8.48 1.82 -2.67
N ILE A 100 9.60 2.42 -3.05
CA ILE A 100 9.82 2.98 -4.41
C ILE A 100 9.56 1.95 -5.52
N THR A 101 10.16 0.76 -5.42
CA THR A 101 9.94 -0.33 -6.40
C THR A 101 8.51 -0.86 -6.35
N ARG A 102 7.89 -0.87 -5.17
CA ARG A 102 6.50 -1.32 -4.97
C ARG A 102 5.50 -0.33 -5.59
N ILE A 103 5.77 0.97 -5.56
CA ILE A 103 4.92 1.99 -6.22
C ILE A 103 4.81 1.71 -7.71
N VAL A 104 5.91 1.36 -8.37
CA VAL A 104 5.91 1.03 -9.81
C VAL A 104 4.99 -0.17 -10.08
N ALA A 105 5.13 -1.25 -9.31
CA ALA A 105 4.26 -2.42 -9.45
C ALA A 105 2.79 -2.10 -9.13
N ALA A 106 2.53 -1.32 -8.08
CA ALA A 106 1.17 -0.92 -7.69
C ALA A 106 0.50 -0.02 -8.75
N ALA A 107 1.26 0.85 -9.40
CA ALA A 107 0.77 1.68 -10.50
C ALA A 107 0.36 0.81 -11.69
N ILE A 108 1.16 -0.20 -12.06
CA ILE A 108 0.83 -1.14 -13.12
C ILE A 108 -0.42 -1.97 -12.76
N GLU A 109 -0.47 -2.52 -11.53
CA GLU A 109 -1.61 -3.32 -11.06
C GLU A 109 -2.94 -2.54 -11.15
N GLN A 110 -2.91 -1.24 -10.84
CA GLN A 110 -4.10 -0.39 -10.92
C GLN A 110 -4.40 0.15 -12.33
N ASN A 111 -3.39 0.21 -13.21
CA ASN A 111 -3.50 0.85 -14.52
C ASN A 111 -2.93 -0.07 -15.61
N HIS A 112 -3.73 -1.06 -16.02
CA HIS A 112 -3.42 -1.92 -17.16
C HIS A 112 -4.71 -2.35 -17.86
N ASP A 113 -4.57 -2.80 -19.11
CA ASP A 113 -5.61 -3.44 -19.88
C ASP A 113 -5.05 -4.66 -20.62
N ASP A 114 -5.86 -5.29 -21.47
CA ASP A 114 -5.47 -6.45 -22.28
C ASP A 114 -4.32 -6.16 -23.27
N LYS A 115 -3.98 -4.89 -23.51
CA LYS A 115 -2.91 -4.45 -24.42
C LYS A 115 -1.63 -4.09 -23.68
N GLY A 116 -1.66 -3.98 -22.35
CA GLY A 116 -0.49 -3.81 -21.51
C GLY A 116 -0.63 -2.71 -20.46
N ILE A 117 0.50 -2.08 -20.15
CA ILE A 117 0.61 -1.09 -19.07
C ILE A 117 0.05 0.26 -19.51
N ILE A 118 -0.76 0.87 -18.66
CA ILE A 118 -1.22 2.26 -18.82
C ILE A 118 -0.49 3.10 -17.77
N TRP A 119 0.63 3.71 -18.15
CA TRP A 119 1.39 4.52 -17.21
C TRP A 119 0.64 5.79 -16.79
N PRO A 120 0.61 6.13 -15.49
CA PRO A 120 0.28 7.49 -15.07
C PRO A 120 1.24 8.48 -15.73
N GLY A 121 0.76 9.68 -16.09
CA GLY A 121 1.59 10.66 -16.81
C GLY A 121 2.92 11.02 -16.11
N ALA A 122 2.94 11.05 -14.78
CA ALA A 122 4.17 11.32 -14.01
C ALA A 122 5.17 10.15 -13.97
N MET A 123 4.77 8.95 -14.41
CA MET A 123 5.55 7.72 -14.38
C MET A 123 5.80 7.13 -15.77
N THR A 124 5.28 7.76 -16.83
CA THR A 124 5.52 7.27 -18.18
C THR A 124 7.01 7.33 -18.49
N PRO A 125 7.61 6.24 -19.01
CA PRO A 125 9.03 6.25 -19.35
C PRO A 125 9.33 7.20 -20.52
N PHE A 126 8.36 7.36 -21.41
CA PHE A 126 8.43 8.22 -22.59
C PHE A 126 7.03 8.75 -22.91
N ASP A 127 6.95 9.95 -23.48
CA ASP A 127 5.67 10.58 -23.83
C ASP A 127 5.16 10.11 -25.19
N VAL A 128 6.09 9.83 -26.12
CA VAL A 128 5.78 9.47 -27.50
C VAL A 128 6.68 8.32 -27.94
N ALA A 129 6.09 7.26 -28.49
CA ALA A 129 6.81 6.19 -29.17
C ALA A 129 6.74 6.39 -30.69
N ILE A 130 7.89 6.50 -31.35
CA ILE A 130 8.01 6.64 -32.80
C ILE A 130 8.43 5.30 -33.39
N VAL A 131 7.63 4.78 -34.30
CA VAL A 131 7.84 3.47 -34.95
C VAL A 131 7.94 3.66 -36.46
N PRO A 132 9.16 3.78 -37.03
CA PRO A 132 9.30 3.94 -38.48
C PRO A 132 9.12 2.60 -39.21
N LEU A 133 8.34 2.62 -40.29
CA LEU A 133 8.07 1.45 -41.12
C LEU A 133 8.86 1.52 -42.43
N GLY A 134 9.83 0.62 -42.60
CA GLY A 134 10.66 0.55 -43.82
C GLY A 134 11.66 1.71 -43.95
N MET A 135 12.21 2.17 -42.83
CA MET A 135 13.19 3.26 -42.79
C MET A 135 14.42 2.99 -43.67
N ASP A 136 14.88 1.74 -43.69
CA ASP A 136 15.99 1.25 -44.51
C ASP A 136 15.71 1.28 -46.02
N LYS A 137 14.43 1.45 -46.41
CA LYS A 137 13.97 1.39 -47.81
C LYS A 137 13.45 2.73 -48.32
N SER A 138 13.36 3.75 -47.46
CA SER A 138 12.71 5.02 -47.79
C SER A 138 13.37 6.19 -47.07
N GLU A 139 14.13 6.97 -47.83
CA GLU A 139 14.71 8.25 -47.37
C GLU A 139 13.63 9.20 -46.85
N ARG A 140 12.43 9.15 -47.44
CA ARG A 140 11.28 9.94 -46.97
C ARG A 140 10.83 9.55 -45.56
N VAL A 141 10.77 8.24 -45.27
CA VAL A 141 10.40 7.75 -43.94
C VAL A 141 11.50 8.10 -42.94
N GLN A 142 12.77 7.94 -43.32
CA GLN A 142 13.91 8.35 -42.49
C GLN A 142 13.83 9.83 -42.11
N ALA A 143 13.74 10.73 -43.10
CA ALA A 143 13.69 12.17 -42.86
C ALA A 143 12.52 12.58 -41.97
N ALA A 144 11.31 12.04 -42.23
CA ALA A 144 10.14 12.34 -41.41
C ALA A 144 10.27 11.83 -39.96
N THR A 145 10.92 10.68 -39.76
CA THR A 145 11.13 10.11 -38.43
C THR A 145 12.10 10.95 -37.61
N GLU A 146 13.22 11.36 -38.22
CA GLU A 146 14.19 12.26 -37.60
C GLU A 146 13.55 13.62 -37.27
N GLU A 147 12.76 14.19 -38.19
CA GLU A 147 12.03 15.45 -37.95
C GLU A 147 11.09 15.35 -36.74
N LEU A 148 10.29 14.28 -36.65
CA LEU A 148 9.38 14.05 -35.52
C LEU A 148 10.14 13.85 -34.20
N TYR A 149 11.25 13.11 -34.22
CA TYR A 149 12.09 12.89 -33.04
C TYR A 149 12.67 14.22 -32.51
N HIS A 150 13.19 15.05 -33.42
CA HIS A 150 13.71 16.38 -33.07
C HIS A 150 12.60 17.30 -32.55
N ALA A 151 11.44 17.31 -33.20
CA ALA A 151 10.31 18.13 -32.79
C ALA A 151 9.78 17.75 -31.39
N ALA A 152 9.70 16.46 -31.07
CA ALA A 152 9.30 15.97 -29.75
C ALA A 152 10.32 16.38 -28.66
N SER A 153 11.61 16.21 -28.96
CA SER A 153 12.70 16.56 -28.04
C SER A 153 12.73 18.06 -27.69
N VAL A 154 12.54 18.93 -28.69
CA VAL A 154 12.50 20.40 -28.50
C VAL A 154 11.30 20.84 -27.66
N ARG A 155 10.18 20.09 -27.72
CA ARG A 155 8.96 20.38 -26.95
C ARG A 155 8.99 19.84 -25.52
N GLY A 156 10.08 19.18 -25.12
CA GLY A 156 10.22 18.60 -23.77
C GLY A 156 9.43 17.30 -23.58
N SER A 157 8.96 16.68 -24.66
CA SER A 157 8.31 15.37 -24.62
C SER A 157 9.33 14.29 -24.99
N PRO A 158 9.93 13.57 -24.02
CA PRO A 158 10.98 12.60 -24.29
C PRO A 158 10.48 11.52 -25.26
N PRO A 159 11.01 11.47 -26.51
CA PRO A 159 10.59 10.48 -27.48
C PRO A 159 11.35 9.17 -27.28
N PHE A 160 10.67 8.06 -27.49
CA PHE A 160 11.28 6.75 -27.66
C PHE A 160 11.27 6.36 -29.12
N TRP A 161 12.45 6.18 -29.70
CA TRP A 161 12.57 5.61 -31.02
C TRP A 161 12.62 4.08 -30.91
N MET A 162 11.57 3.40 -31.39
CA MET A 162 11.61 1.95 -31.51
C MET A 162 12.46 1.54 -32.72
N ILE A 163 13.69 1.14 -32.44
CA ILE A 163 14.56 0.50 -33.42
C ILE A 163 13.94 -0.87 -33.75
N GLY A 164 13.31 -0.97 -34.93
CA GLY A 164 13.03 -2.27 -35.54
C GLY A 164 14.34 -3.02 -35.79
N ARG A 165 14.30 -4.34 -36.04
CA ARG A 165 15.45 -5.26 -36.20
C ARG A 165 16.55 -4.88 -37.22
N ASN A 166 16.53 -3.69 -37.82
CA ASN A 166 17.51 -3.18 -38.77
C ASN A 166 18.05 -1.77 -38.37
N ALA A 167 18.49 -1.53 -37.12
CA ALA A 167 19.37 -0.37 -36.90
C ALA A 167 20.78 -0.70 -37.37
N PRO A 168 21.45 0.19 -38.12
CA PRO A 168 22.90 0.15 -38.20
C PRO A 168 23.48 0.43 -36.80
N ALA A 169 24.58 -0.27 -36.50
CA ALA A 169 25.32 -0.18 -35.24
C ALA A 169 25.82 1.24 -34.94
#